data_AF-A0A0D2CZX7-F1
#
_entry.id   AF-A0A0D2CZX7-F1
#
_cell.length_a   1.000
_cell.length_b   1.000
_cell.length_c   1.000
_cell.angle_alpha   90.00
_cell.angle_beta   90.00
_cell.angle_gamma   90.00
#
_symmetry.space_group_name_H-M   'P 1'
#
loop_
_entity.id
_entity.type
_entity.pdbx_description
1 polymer ?
#
loop_
_entity_poly.entity_id
_entity_poly.type
_entity_poly.pdbx_seq_one_letter_code
_entity_poly.pdbx_strand_id
1 'polypeptide(L)'
;MALVFELLGPNLEDLFRYCGDQFSLKTTLMLADQLLRRFESLHSHDYLHRDVKPENFMLGMGEAGNIIYMTDLGLAIYRHPDRWKSSSPPRRNVTARPPQLLGTCRYASINGHLGIACEKSPLTVLQHNPGATTWKHSDIC
;
A
#
# COMPACT_ATOMS: atom_id res chain seq x y z
N MET A 1 26.18 6.46 1.73
CA MET A 1 25.20 7.56 1.70
C MET A 1 24.31 7.42 2.92
N ALA A 2 23.96 8.54 3.55
CA ALA A 2 22.96 8.56 4.62
C ALA A 2 21.78 9.42 4.13
N LEU A 3 20.56 8.96 4.39
CA LEU A 3 19.33 9.73 4.20
C LEU A 3 18.89 10.25 5.57
N VAL A 4 18.52 11.53 5.65
CA VAL A 4 18.04 12.17 6.88
C VAL A 4 16.61 12.63 6.63
N PHE A 5 15.70 12.23 7.53
CA PHE A 5 14.27 12.52 7.45
C PHE A 5 13.80 13.23 8.73
N GLU A 6 12.58 13.75 8.70
CA GLU A 6 11.91 14.25 9.91
C GLU A 6 11.72 13.12 10.94
N LEU A 7 11.82 13.47 12.23
CA LEU A 7 11.55 12.52 13.30
C LEU A 7 10.05 12.41 13.52
N LEU A 8 9.53 11.20 13.34
CA LEU A 8 8.13 10.86 13.56
C LEU A 8 7.93 10.18 14.92
N GLY A 9 6.67 10.15 15.36
CA GLY A 9 6.22 9.49 16.57
C GLY A 9 6.04 7.97 16.38
N PRO A 10 5.29 7.30 17.27
CA PRO A 10 5.09 5.85 17.21
C PRO A 10 4.36 5.44 15.93
N ASN A 11 4.63 4.21 15.48
CA ASN A 11 3.88 3.60 14.38
C ASN A 11 2.54 3.00 14.86
N LEU A 12 1.67 2.61 13.91
CA LEU A 12 0.35 2.08 14.24
C LEU A 12 0.41 0.72 14.94
N GLU A 13 1.45 -0.09 14.75
CA GLU A 13 1.65 -1.36 15.48
C GLU A 13 1.91 -1.07 16.97
N ASP A 14 2.80 -0.11 17.27
CA ASP A 14 3.12 0.29 18.64
C ASP A 14 1.88 0.85 19.35
N LEU A 15 1.09 1.69 18.66
CA LEU A 15 -0.17 2.23 19.19
C LEU A 15 -1.22 1.15 19.41
N PHE A 16 -1.31 0.18 18.50
CA PHE A 16 -2.26 -0.93 18.61
C PHE A 16 -1.98 -1.77 19.85
N ARG A 17 -0.71 -2.11 20.08
CA ARG A 17 -0.26 -2.81 21.28
C ARG A 17 -0.49 -1.99 22.55
N TYR A 18 -0.21 -0.69 22.49
CA TYR A 18 -0.46 0.22 23.61
C TYR A 18 -1.96 0.25 24.02
N CYS A 19 -2.86 0.13 23.05
CA CYS A 19 -4.30 0.04 23.28
C CYS A 19 -4.80 -1.37 23.68
N GLY A 20 -3.91 -2.34 23.91
CA GLY A 20 -4.29 -3.71 24.26
C GLY A 20 -4.79 -4.52 23.08
N ASP A 21 -4.14 -4.36 21.92
CA ASP A 21 -4.45 -5.05 20.66
C ASP A 21 -5.89 -4.83 20.19
N GLN A 22 -6.46 -3.68 20.51
CA GLN A 22 -7.78 -3.28 20.03
C GLN A 22 -7.90 -1.77 19.93
N PHE A 23 -8.29 -1.29 18.74
CA PHE A 23 -8.76 0.07 18.57
C PHE A 23 -10.27 0.15 18.73
N SER A 24 -10.76 1.27 19.26
CA SER A 24 -12.18 1.61 19.22
C SER A 24 -12.63 1.83 17.77
N LEU A 25 -13.92 1.61 17.48
CA LEU A 25 -14.47 1.87 16.15
C LEU A 25 -14.21 3.31 15.68
N LYS A 26 -14.34 4.30 16.58
CA LYS A 26 -14.02 5.70 16.29
C LYS A 26 -12.59 5.86 15.80
N THR A 27 -11.63 5.30 16.54
CA THR A 27 -10.20 5.34 16.19
C THR A 27 -9.97 4.66 14.85
N THR A 28 -10.49 3.45 14.64
CA THR A 28 -10.36 2.70 13.38
C THR A 28 -10.85 3.52 12.18
N LEU A 29 -12.01 4.18 12.28
CA LEU A 29 -12.55 4.99 11.19
C LEU A 29 -11.71 6.25 10.93
N MET A 30 -11.22 6.91 11.98
CA MET A 30 -10.32 8.05 11.84
C MET A 30 -8.98 7.68 11.18
N LEU A 31 -8.43 6.52 11.54
CA LEU A 31 -7.22 6.00 10.90
C LEU A 31 -7.48 5.65 9.43
N ALA A 32 -8.59 4.96 9.14
CA ALA A 32 -8.95 4.55 7.78
C ALA A 32 -9.10 5.75 6.82
N ASP A 33 -9.78 6.83 7.23
CA ASP A 33 -9.91 8.04 6.42
C ASP A 33 -8.55 8.63 6.04
N GLN A 34 -7.63 8.75 7.00
CA GLN A 34 -6.29 9.27 6.72
C GLN A 34 -5.46 8.34 5.84
N LEU A 35 -5.48 7.03 6.10
CA LEU A 35 -4.74 6.03 5.33
C LEU A 35 -5.18 6.04 3.85
N LEU A 36 -6.49 6.11 3.60
CA LEU A 36 -7.02 6.20 2.23
C LEU A 36 -6.48 7.43 1.49
N ARG A 37 -6.43 8.59 2.15
CA ARG A 37 -5.84 9.81 1.55
C ARG A 37 -4.35 9.68 1.26
N ARG A 38 -3.60 8.90 2.05
CA ARG A 38 -2.17 8.62 1.77
C ARG A 38 -2.00 7.75 0.54
N PHE A 39 -2.83 6.71 0.40
CA PHE A 39 -2.82 5.88 -0.81
C PHE A 39 -3.25 6.67 -2.04
N GLU A 40 -4.30 7.48 -1.94
CA GLU A 40 -4.73 8.35 -3.03
C GLU A 40 -3.62 9.29 -3.50
N SER A 41 -2.93 9.94 -2.56
CA SER A 41 -1.79 10.80 -2.86
C SER A 41 -0.65 10.02 -3.54
N LEU A 42 -0.25 8.87 -2.99
CA LEU A 42 0.80 8.04 -3.58
C LEU A 42 0.45 7.59 -5.01
N HIS A 43 -0.79 7.11 -5.19
CA HIS A 43 -1.28 6.61 -6.47
C HIS A 43 -1.46 7.73 -7.51
N SER A 44 -1.77 8.96 -7.07
CA SER A 44 -1.84 10.12 -7.98
C SER A 44 -0.50 10.49 -8.61
N HIS A 45 0.61 10.00 -8.03
CA HIS A 45 1.96 10.14 -8.56
C HIS A 45 2.47 8.86 -9.25
N ASP A 46 1.57 7.94 -9.58
CA ASP A 46 1.87 6.65 -10.21
C ASP A 46 2.79 5.74 -9.38
N TYR A 47 2.85 5.88 -8.06
CA TYR A 47 3.62 4.97 -7.20
C TYR A 47 2.74 3.92 -6.55
N LEU A 48 3.32 2.75 -6.30
CA LEU A 48 2.79 1.76 -5.35
C LEU A 48 3.72 1.57 -4.19
N HIS A 49 3.16 1.37 -3.00
CA HIS A 49 3.92 1.10 -1.79
C HIS A 49 4.50 -0.33 -1.75
N ARG A 50 3.66 -1.33 -2.09
CA ARG A 50 3.92 -2.78 -2.02
C ARG A 50 4.26 -3.40 -0.65
N ASP A 51 4.52 -2.60 0.38
CA ASP A 51 4.70 -3.10 1.76
C ASP A 51 3.78 -2.38 2.75
N VAL A 52 2.47 -2.60 2.59
CA VAL A 52 1.46 -1.98 3.45
C VAL A 52 1.37 -2.76 4.75
N LYS A 53 1.74 -2.13 5.86
CA LYS A 53 1.70 -2.73 7.20
C LYS A 53 1.68 -1.65 8.29
N PRO A 54 1.12 -1.91 9.48
CA PRO A 54 1.00 -0.90 10.54
C PRO A 54 2.33 -0.23 10.93
N GLU A 55 3.45 -0.94 10.81
CA GLU A 55 4.80 -0.44 11.10
C GLU A 55 5.25 0.69 10.15
N ASN A 56 4.71 0.72 8.93
CA ASN A 56 5.03 1.72 7.90
C ASN A 56 4.09 2.94 7.93
N PHE A 57 3.25 3.05 8.97
CA PHE A 57 2.40 4.20 9.21
C PHE A 57 2.71 4.79 10.57
N MET A 58 3.20 6.02 10.58
CA MET A 58 3.71 6.68 11.78
C MET A 58 2.92 7.94 12.07
N LEU A 59 2.70 8.26 13.36
CA LEU A 59 2.14 9.55 13.72
C LEU A 59 3.21 10.64 13.63
N GLY A 60 2.79 11.88 13.38
CA GLY A 60 3.65 13.05 13.55
C GLY A 60 4.02 13.28 15.02
N MET A 61 4.83 14.31 15.27
CA MET A 61 5.22 14.75 16.60
C MET A 61 4.58 16.11 16.94
N GLY A 62 4.39 16.39 18.22
CA GLY A 62 3.87 17.68 18.69
C GLY A 62 2.48 18.00 18.11
N GLU A 63 2.35 19.15 17.46
CA GLU A 63 1.09 19.61 16.84
C GLU A 63 0.60 18.69 15.71
N ALA A 64 1.50 17.95 15.07
CA ALA A 64 1.16 16.98 14.02
C ALA A 64 0.87 15.56 14.59
N GLY A 65 0.75 15.41 15.91
CA GLY A 65 0.57 14.10 16.56
C GLY A 65 -0.70 13.34 16.15
N ASN A 66 -1.67 14.01 15.54
CA ASN A 66 -2.89 13.40 15.00
C ASN A 66 -2.81 13.09 13.49
N ILE A 67 -1.68 13.36 12.85
CA ILE A 67 -1.46 13.17 11.42
C ILE A 67 -0.70 11.86 11.18
N ILE A 68 -1.23 11.01 10.31
CA ILE A 68 -0.55 9.78 9.87
C ILE A 68 0.37 10.08 8.69
N TYR A 69 1.58 9.56 8.72
CA TYR A 69 2.59 9.58 7.67
C TYR A 69 2.79 8.16 7.15
N MET A 70 2.99 8.03 5.83
CA MET A 70 3.34 6.78 5.16
C MET A 70 4.86 6.76 4.96
N THR A 71 5.52 5.72 5.44
CA THR A 71 6.99 5.60 5.46
C THR A 71 7.44 4.29 4.81
N ASP A 72 8.75 4.15 4.61
CA ASP A 72 9.37 2.97 3.99
C ASP A 72 8.87 2.66 2.57
N LEU A 73 9.30 3.52 1.63
CA LEU A 73 9.13 3.31 0.20
C LEU A 73 10.22 2.40 -0.40
N GLY A 74 10.94 1.60 0.41
CA GLY A 74 12.05 0.76 -0.06
C GLY A 74 11.62 -0.32 -1.05
N LEU A 75 10.35 -0.75 -0.97
CA LEU A 75 9.74 -1.66 -1.92
C LEU A 75 8.83 -0.95 -2.94
N ALA A 76 8.75 0.38 -2.94
CA ALA A 76 7.85 1.08 -3.82
C ALA A 76 8.24 0.94 -5.30
N ILE A 77 7.26 0.99 -6.20
CA ILE A 77 7.49 0.98 -7.65
C ILE A 77 6.74 2.11 -8.34
N TYR A 78 7.38 2.66 -9.37
CA TYR A 78 6.73 3.57 -10.31
C TYR A 78 5.97 2.79 -11.39
N ARG A 79 4.67 3.01 -11.49
CA ARG A 79 3.76 2.49 -12.51
C ARG A 79 3.79 3.40 -13.74
N HIS A 80 4.68 3.12 -14.69
CA HIS A 80 4.69 3.90 -15.93
C HIS A 80 3.39 3.64 -16.74
N PRO A 81 2.58 4.67 -17.07
CA PRO A 81 1.30 4.50 -17.76
C PRO A 81 1.45 3.82 -19.14
N ASP A 82 2.54 4.10 -19.87
CA ASP A 82 2.76 3.51 -21.20
C ASP A 82 3.30 2.07 -21.20
N ARG A 83 3.92 1.58 -20.11
CA ARG A 83 4.38 0.18 -20.05
C ARG A 83 3.24 -0.82 -19.83
N TRP A 84 2.06 -0.31 -19.47
CA TRP A 84 0.88 -1.11 -19.17
C TRP A 84 0.15 -1.63 -20.43
N LYS A 85 0.30 -0.95 -21.58
CA LYS A 85 -0.32 -1.38 -22.85
C LYS A 85 0.36 -2.61 -23.48
N SER A 86 1.56 -2.96 -23.03
CA SER A 86 2.39 -4.01 -23.64
C SER A 86 2.52 -5.29 -22.81
N SER A 87 2.03 -5.30 -21.57
CA SER A 87 2.05 -6.50 -20.73
C SER A 87 0.90 -7.43 -21.10
N SER A 88 1.10 -8.16 -22.21
CA SER A 88 0.69 -9.56 -22.18
C SER A 88 1.32 -10.18 -20.92
N PRO A 89 0.63 -11.05 -20.16
CA PRO A 89 1.27 -11.75 -19.06
C PRO A 89 2.55 -12.38 -19.63
N PRO A 90 3.73 -12.20 -19.00
CA PRO A 90 4.91 -12.89 -19.46
C PRO A 90 4.52 -14.36 -19.58
N ARG A 91 4.58 -14.89 -20.81
CA ARG A 91 4.33 -16.31 -21.07
C ARG A 91 5.06 -17.06 -19.97
N ARG A 92 4.35 -17.90 -19.21
CA ARG A 92 4.91 -18.75 -18.15
C ARG A 92 6.12 -19.48 -18.76
N ASN A 93 7.30 -18.91 -18.60
CA ASN A 93 8.53 -19.63 -18.83
C ASN A 93 8.57 -20.59 -17.65
N VAL A 94 8.22 -21.85 -17.92
CA VAL A 94 8.14 -22.96 -16.96
C VAL A 94 9.49 -23.20 -16.25
N THR A 95 10.55 -22.50 -16.67
CA THR A 95 11.90 -22.50 -16.10
C THR A 95 12.20 -21.33 -15.16
N ALA A 96 11.33 -20.32 -15.03
CA ALA A 96 11.52 -19.22 -14.10
C ALA A 96 10.98 -19.61 -12.71
N ARG A 97 11.82 -19.46 -11.69
CA ARG A 97 11.44 -19.59 -10.27
C ARG A 97 10.12 -18.84 -10.04
N PRO A 98 9.14 -19.43 -9.32
CA PRO A 98 7.88 -18.73 -9.08
C PRO A 98 8.17 -17.37 -8.46
N PRO A 99 7.49 -16.29 -8.93
CA PRO A 99 7.66 -14.96 -8.39
C PRO A 99 7.55 -15.01 -6.87
N GLN A 100 8.61 -14.55 -6.20
CA GLN A 100 8.67 -14.56 -4.74
C GLN A 100 7.71 -13.51 -4.20
N LEU A 101 7.04 -13.84 -3.10
CA LEU A 101 6.24 -12.89 -2.36
C LEU A 101 7.12 -11.69 -1.96
N LEU A 102 6.69 -10.50 -2.37
CA LEU A 102 7.32 -9.23 -1.98
C LEU A 102 6.49 -8.58 -0.87
N GLY A 103 7.16 -7.92 0.06
CA GLY A 103 6.54 -7.29 1.22
C GLY A 103 6.20 -8.28 2.34
N THR A 104 5.41 -7.80 3.29
CA THR A 104 5.11 -8.53 4.52
C THR A 104 3.95 -9.52 4.33
N CYS A 105 4.24 -10.81 4.49
CA CYS A 105 3.30 -11.91 4.21
C CYS A 105 1.92 -11.75 4.85
N ARG A 106 1.86 -11.38 6.13
CA ARG A 106 0.59 -11.19 6.87
C ARG A 106 -0.36 -10.19 6.20
N TYR A 107 0.19 -9.17 5.57
CA TYR A 107 -0.57 -8.05 4.99
C TYR A 107 -0.61 -8.10 3.46
N ALA A 108 0.02 -9.11 2.84
CA ALA A 108 0.10 -9.22 1.41
C ALA A 108 -1.25 -9.61 0.80
N SER A 109 -1.56 -9.02 -0.35
CA SER A 109 -2.75 -9.39 -1.12
C SER A 109 -2.70 -10.85 -1.58
N ILE A 110 -3.87 -11.40 -1.94
CA ILE A 110 -3.98 -12.73 -2.54
C ILE A 110 -3.11 -12.83 -3.81
N ASN A 111 -3.09 -11.77 -4.63
CA ASN A 111 -2.25 -11.71 -5.82
C ASN A 111 -0.76 -11.74 -5.47
N GLY A 112 -0.35 -11.03 -4.40
CA GLY A 112 1.01 -11.09 -3.87
C GLY A 112 1.41 -12.52 -3.49
N HIS A 113 0.54 -13.24 -2.78
CA HIS A 113 0.75 -14.65 -2.43
C HIS A 113 0.84 -15.58 -3.64
N LEU A 114 0.10 -15.26 -4.71
CA LEU A 114 0.12 -15.99 -5.98
C LEU A 114 1.29 -15.56 -6.89
N GLY A 115 2.09 -14.59 -6.47
CA GLY A 115 3.18 -14.00 -7.26
C GLY A 115 2.69 -13.30 -8.53
N ILE A 116 1.41 -12.91 -8.56
CA ILE A 116 0.82 -12.13 -9.65
C ILE A 116 1.21 -10.68 -9.38
N ALA A 117 1.90 -10.05 -10.35
CA ALA A 117 2.24 -8.63 -10.27
C ALA A 117 0.97 -7.80 -10.04
N CYS A 118 1.08 -6.66 -9.35
CA CYS A 118 -0.05 -5.78 -9.13
C CYS A 118 -0.56 -5.20 -10.45
N GLU A 119 -1.42 -5.97 -11.07
CA GLU A 119 -1.94 -5.73 -12.39
C GLU A 119 -3.33 -5.13 -12.26
N LYS A 120 -3.40 -3.80 -12.04
CA LYS A 120 -4.49 -2.91 -12.48
C LYS A 120 -4.28 -1.49 -11.97
N SER A 121 -4.37 -0.52 -12.89
CA SER A 121 -4.70 0.85 -12.51
C SER A 121 -6.19 0.90 -12.10
N PRO A 122 -6.57 1.75 -11.12
CA PRO A 122 -7.97 1.97 -10.76
C PRO A 122 -8.82 2.40 -11.98
N LEU A 123 -8.20 3.04 -12.97
CA LEU A 123 -8.85 3.48 -14.21
C LEU A 123 -9.34 2.32 -15.09
N THR A 124 -8.63 1.19 -15.15
CA THR A 124 -9.10 0.02 -15.93
C THR A 124 -10.21 -0.79 -15.24
N VAL A 125 -10.29 -0.75 -13.90
CA VAL A 125 -11.37 -1.43 -13.14
C VAL A 125 -12.71 -0.71 -13.36
N LEU A 126 -12.67 0.62 -13.46
CA LEU A 126 -13.83 1.45 -13.80
C LEU A 126 -14.31 1.24 -15.24
N GLN A 127 -13.40 1.04 -16.20
CA GLN A 127 -13.77 0.80 -17.60
C GLN A 127 -14.41 -0.58 -17.85
N HIS A 128 -14.11 -1.59 -17.02
CA HIS A 128 -14.70 -2.93 -17.13
C HIS A 128 -15.93 -3.15 -16.23
N ASN A 129 -16.26 -2.18 -15.38
CA ASN A 129 -17.44 -2.25 -14.52
C ASN A 129 -17.98 -0.83 -14.25
N PRO A 130 -18.89 -0.31 -15.07
CA PRO A 130 -19.40 1.06 -14.96
C PRO A 130 -20.19 1.35 -13.67
N GLY A 131 -20.28 0.41 -12.73
CA GLY A 131 -20.82 0.60 -11.38
C GLY A 131 -19.82 0.49 -10.22
N ALA A 132 -18.52 0.30 -10.47
CA ALA A 132 -17.53 0.08 -9.41
C ALA A 132 -16.94 1.39 -8.86
N THR A 133 -17.70 2.12 -8.02
CA THR A 133 -17.23 3.33 -7.33
C THR A 133 -16.25 3.07 -6.18
N THR A 134 -15.71 1.85 -6.04
CA THR A 134 -14.94 1.43 -4.86
C THR A 134 -13.59 0.81 -5.22
N TRP A 135 -12.53 1.32 -4.57
CA TRP A 135 -11.20 0.74 -4.56
C TRP A 135 -11.26 -0.74 -4.16
N LYS A 136 -10.66 -1.63 -4.96
CA LYS A 136 -10.56 -3.04 -4.60
C LYS A 136 -9.26 -3.28 -3.83
N HIS A 137 -9.26 -4.28 -2.96
CA HIS A 137 -8.06 -4.71 -2.22
C HIS A 137 -6.88 -5.07 -3.15
N SER A 138 -7.16 -5.42 -4.41
CA SER A 138 -6.14 -5.65 -5.44
C SER A 138 -5.38 -4.39 -5.86
N ASP A 139 -5.91 -3.20 -5.56
CA ASP A 139 -5.38 -1.92 -6.05
C ASP A 139 -4.46 -1.24 -5.02
N ILE A 140 -4.32 -1.84 -3.82
CA ILE A 140 -3.59 -1.33 -2.65
C ILE A 140 -2.11 -1.79 -2.65
N CYS A 141 -1.77 -2.85 -3.39
CA CYS A 141 -0.45 -3.50 -3.34
C CYS A 141 0.11 -3.80 -4.71
#